data_AF-A0A2V9G4P6-F1
#
_entry.id   AF-A0A2V9G4P6-F1
#
_cell.length_a   1.000
_cell.length_b   1.000
_cell.length_c   1.000
_cell.angle_alpha   90.00
_cell.angle_beta   90.00
_cell.angle_gamma   90.00
#
_symmetry.space_group_name_H-M   'P 1'
#
loop_
_entity.id
_entity.type
_entity.pdbx_description
1 polymer ?
#
loop_
_entity_poly.entity_id
_entity_poly.type
_entity_poly.pdbx_seq_one_letter_code
_entity_poly.pdbx_strand_id
1 'polypeptide(L)'
;MDLQSRTKRSHSRYPVDGKFAGSELSSYQTKNKTVAISGRVKDISDGGFCLLATHTPKQSALLQGQLRLPHMPAQIPTLVQVRWIERASPRHYRIGLQYVI
;
A
#
# COMPACT_ATOMS: atom_id res chain seq x y z
N MET A 1 28.77 -3.20 26.16
CA MET A 1 27.43 -3.81 26.00
C MET A 1 26.84 -3.19 24.74
N ASP A 2 26.77 -3.97 23.67
CA ASP A 2 26.37 -3.53 22.34
C ASP A 2 24.88 -3.17 22.32
N LEU A 3 24.56 -1.89 22.08
CA LEU A 3 23.21 -1.48 21.69
C LEU A 3 23.00 -1.91 20.24
N GLN A 4 22.59 -3.16 20.05
CA GLN A 4 22.07 -3.62 18.76
C GLN A 4 20.98 -2.63 18.32
N SER A 5 21.26 -1.85 17.28
CA SER A 5 20.27 -0.97 16.66
C SER A 5 19.16 -1.87 16.13
N ARG A 6 18.08 -2.01 16.89
CA ARG A 6 16.94 -2.86 16.53
C ARG A 6 16.42 -2.35 15.19
N THR A 7 16.72 -3.07 14.12
CA THR A 7 16.31 -2.71 12.77
C THR A 7 14.79 -2.58 12.80
N LYS A 8 14.24 -1.39 12.60
CA LYS A 8 12.79 -1.11 12.72
C LYS A 8 11.92 -1.89 11.72
N ARG A 9 12.52 -2.70 10.85
CA ARG A 9 11.87 -3.45 9.77
C ARG A 9 12.01 -4.95 10.02
N SER A 10 10.87 -5.65 9.96
CA SER A 10 10.81 -7.11 10.09
C SER A 10 11.04 -7.87 8.78
N HIS A 11 10.82 -7.24 7.62
CA HIS A 11 10.97 -7.87 6.30
C HIS A 11 11.84 -7.03 5.37
N SER A 12 12.69 -7.71 4.60
CA SER A 12 13.40 -7.14 3.46
C SER A 12 12.42 -6.63 2.40
N ARG A 13 12.75 -5.52 1.73
CA ARG A 13 11.95 -4.95 0.64
C ARG A 13 12.63 -5.17 -0.69
N TYR A 14 11.85 -5.59 -1.68
CA TYR A 14 12.31 -5.89 -3.02
C TYR A 14 11.70 -4.86 -3.98
N PRO A 15 12.51 -4.14 -4.76
CA PRO A 15 12.00 -3.26 -5.81
C PRO A 15 11.15 -4.05 -6.81
N VAL A 16 10.01 -3.50 -7.21
CA VAL A 16 9.12 -4.11 -8.21
C VAL A 16 8.38 -3.02 -8.97
N ASP A 17 8.12 -3.20 -10.27
CA ASP A 17 7.29 -2.28 -11.07
C ASP A 17 5.85 -2.79 -11.18
N GLY A 18 5.23 -3.06 -10.03
CA GLY A 18 3.85 -3.53 -9.94
C GLY A 18 2.82 -2.40 -10.05
N LYS A 19 1.54 -2.77 -10.02
CA LYS A 19 0.41 -1.83 -9.94
C LYS A 19 -0.58 -2.30 -8.89
N PHE A 20 -1.14 -1.35 -8.14
CA PHE A 20 -2.27 -1.61 -7.28
C PHE A 20 -3.43 -0.71 -7.68
N ALA A 21 -4.64 -1.27 -7.71
CA ALA A 21 -5.87 -0.51 -7.89
C ALA A 21 -6.93 -1.06 -6.93
N GLY A 22 -7.59 -0.18 -6.20
CA GLY A 22 -8.58 -0.55 -5.21
C GLY A 22 -9.37 0.64 -4.72
N SER A 23 -10.05 0.45 -3.60
CA SER A 23 -10.84 1.50 -2.98
C SER A 23 -10.88 1.34 -1.48
N GLU A 24 -11.09 2.44 -0.76
CA GLU A 24 -11.33 2.40 0.69
C GLU A 24 -12.51 1.49 1.01
N LEU A 25 -12.34 0.55 1.93
CA LEU A 25 -13.44 -0.28 2.39
C LEU A 25 -14.38 0.61 3.22
N SER A 26 -15.60 0.83 2.73
CA SER A 26 -16.61 1.59 3.48
C SER A 26 -16.98 0.82 4.75
N SER A 27 -17.07 1.52 5.89
CA SER A 27 -17.74 0.94 7.06
C SER A 27 -19.19 0.63 6.68
N TYR A 28 -19.73 -0.48 7.17
CA TYR A 28 -21.07 -1.03 6.86
C TYR A 28 -22.24 -0.04 7.10
N GLN A 29 -21.96 1.14 7.66
CA GLN A 29 -22.93 2.16 8.07
C GLN A 29 -22.89 3.45 7.24
N THR A 30 -21.97 3.60 6.27
CA THR A 30 -21.89 4.83 5.47
C THR A 30 -21.99 4.56 3.97
N LYS A 31 -23.08 5.04 3.35
CA LYS A 31 -23.25 5.11 1.87
C LYS A 31 -22.35 6.18 1.23
N ASN A 32 -21.12 6.33 1.71
CA ASN A 32 -20.20 7.32 1.17
C ASN A 32 -19.58 6.80 -0.13
N LYS A 33 -19.34 7.72 -1.08
CA LYS A 33 -18.59 7.41 -2.31
C LYS A 33 -17.24 6.80 -1.92
N THR A 34 -17.01 5.57 -2.38
CA THR A 34 -15.77 4.84 -2.16
C THR A 34 -14.63 5.59 -2.84
N VAL A 35 -13.61 6.00 -2.07
CA VAL A 35 -12.44 6.68 -2.63
C VAL A 35 -11.61 5.64 -3.37
N ALA A 36 -11.62 5.71 -4.70
CA ALA A 36 -10.78 4.88 -5.54
C ALA A 36 -9.32 5.34 -5.48
N ILE A 37 -8.40 4.38 -5.45
CA ILE A 37 -6.96 4.61 -5.45
C ILE A 37 -6.30 3.71 -6.46
N SER A 38 -5.35 4.26 -7.21
CA SER A 38 -4.50 3.49 -8.11
C SER A 38 -3.10 4.08 -8.15
N GLY A 39 -2.10 3.22 -8.36
CA GLY A 39 -0.71 3.67 -8.39
C GLY A 39 0.28 2.59 -8.80
N ARG A 40 1.55 3.00 -8.90
CA ARG A 40 2.70 2.12 -9.16
C ARG A 40 3.21 1.58 -7.83
N VAL A 41 3.36 0.27 -7.71
CA VAL A 41 4.10 -0.31 -6.59
C VAL A 41 5.58 -0.02 -6.83
N LYS A 42 6.30 0.38 -5.78
CA LYS A 42 7.73 0.70 -5.85
C LYS A 42 8.61 -0.37 -5.23
N ASP A 43 8.12 -0.96 -4.17
CA ASP A 43 8.73 -2.08 -3.48
C ASP A 43 7.65 -2.92 -2.81
N ILE A 44 8.00 -4.17 -2.50
CA ILE A 44 7.15 -5.16 -1.84
C ILE A 44 7.96 -5.94 -0.81
N SER A 45 7.31 -6.38 0.25
CA SER A 45 7.81 -7.36 1.22
C SER A 45 6.67 -8.28 1.65
N ASP A 46 6.96 -9.28 2.50
CA ASP A 46 5.92 -10.15 3.05
C ASP A 46 4.93 -9.42 3.96
N GLY A 47 5.29 -8.22 4.44
CA GLY A 47 4.44 -7.40 5.29
C GLY A 47 3.57 -6.40 4.53
N GLY A 48 3.86 -6.11 3.26
CA GLY A 48 3.12 -5.11 2.49
C GLY A 48 3.96 -4.48 1.39
N PHE A 49 3.56 -3.30 0.91
CA PHE A 49 4.21 -2.65 -0.23
C PHE A 49 4.14 -1.12 -0.18
N CYS A 50 4.99 -0.46 -0.95
CA CYS A 50 4.97 1.00 -1.14
C CYS A 50 4.25 1.34 -2.45
N LEU A 51 3.24 2.20 -2.39
CA LEU A 51 2.48 2.69 -3.54
C LEU A 51 2.86 4.15 -3.85
N LEU A 52 3.18 4.44 -5.11
CA LEU A 52 3.26 5.79 -5.65
C LEU A 52 1.95 6.13 -6.37
N ALA A 53 1.21 7.11 -5.85
CA ALA A 53 -0.10 7.52 -6.37
C ALA A 53 -0.22 9.05 -6.46
N THR A 54 -1.21 9.54 -7.22
CA THR A 54 -1.48 10.97 -7.39
C THR A 54 -2.43 11.55 -6.34
N HIS A 55 -3.15 10.67 -5.63
CA HIS A 55 -4.09 11.03 -4.56
C HIS A 55 -3.86 10.13 -3.36
N THR A 56 -4.26 10.61 -2.18
CA THR A 56 -4.07 9.89 -0.91
C THR A 56 -5.40 9.37 -0.37
N PRO A 57 -5.43 8.13 0.14
CA PRO A 57 -6.50 7.67 1.00
C PRO A 57 -6.36 8.30 2.39
N LYS A 58 -7.31 8.04 3.29
CA LYS A 58 -7.15 8.38 4.71
C LYS A 58 -6.06 7.54 5.35
N GLN A 59 -5.33 8.15 6.30
CA GLN A 59 -4.42 7.43 7.18
C GLN A 59 -5.19 6.30 7.91
N SER A 60 -4.56 5.13 8.07
CA SER A 60 -5.17 3.94 8.69
C SER A 60 -6.38 3.34 7.97
N ALA A 61 -6.76 3.85 6.79
CA ALA A 61 -7.84 3.27 5.99
C ALA A 61 -7.52 1.83 5.55
N LEU A 62 -8.55 0.99 5.50
CA LEU A 62 -8.49 -0.31 4.84
C LEU A 62 -8.79 -0.11 3.36
N LEU A 63 -7.96 -0.69 2.50
CA LEU A 63 -8.13 -0.69 1.06
C LEU A 63 -8.30 -2.13 0.60
N GLN A 64 -9.37 -2.40 -0.15
CA GLN A 64 -9.55 -3.65 -0.87
C GLN A 64 -9.29 -3.40 -2.35
N GLY A 65 -8.49 -4.25 -2.99
CA GLY A 65 -8.14 -4.06 -4.39
C GLY A 65 -7.41 -5.25 -4.99
N GLN A 66 -6.80 -4.97 -6.14
CA GLN A 66 -6.06 -5.93 -6.95
C GLN A 66 -4.60 -5.47 -7.06
N LEU A 67 -3.68 -6.32 -6.62
CA LEU A 67 -2.24 -6.18 -6.82
C LEU A 67 -1.83 -6.94 -8.08
N ARG A 68 -1.11 -6.26 -8.96
CA ARG A 68 -0.55 -6.82 -10.19
C ARG A 68 0.96 -6.72 -10.17
N LEU A 69 1.63 -7.84 -10.34
CA LEU A 69 3.08 -7.92 -10.39
C LEU A 69 3.55 -8.23 -11.82
N PRO A 70 4.73 -7.73 -12.23
CA PRO A 70 5.32 -8.10 -13.51
C PRO A 70 5.49 -9.62 -13.62
N HIS A 71 5.28 -10.16 -14.82
CA HIS A 71 5.43 -11.60 -15.13
C HIS A 71 4.53 -12.55 -14.31
N MET A 72 3.54 -12.02 -13.59
CA MET A 72 2.51 -12.80 -12.92
C MET A 72 1.17 -12.59 -13.65
N PRO A 73 0.59 -13.63 -14.28
CA PRO A 73 -0.65 -13.49 -15.03
C PRO A 73 -1.87 -13.27 -14.12
N ALA A 74 -1.78 -13.68 -12.85
CA ALA A 74 -2.83 -13.49 -11.87
C ALA A 74 -2.83 -12.06 -11.30
N GLN A 75 -4.03 -11.55 -11.02
CA GLN A 75 -4.22 -10.40 -10.15
C GLN A 75 -4.46 -10.94 -8.74
N ILE A 76 -3.73 -10.42 -7.75
CA ILE A 76 -3.83 -10.87 -6.37
C ILE A 76 -4.88 -9.99 -5.66
N PRO A 77 -6.04 -10.54 -5.26
CA PRO A 77 -6.97 -9.82 -4.41
C PRO A 77 -6.28 -9.52 -3.08
N THR A 78 -6.22 -8.25 -2.71
CA THR A 78 -5.41 -7.81 -1.57
C THR A 78 -6.22 -6.88 -0.68
N LEU A 79 -6.20 -7.16 0.63
CA LEU A 79 -6.64 -6.25 1.67
C LEU A 79 -5.42 -5.65 2.37
N VAL A 80 -5.34 -4.33 2.44
CA VAL A 80 -4.23 -3.62 3.07
C VAL A 80 -4.68 -2.46 3.95
N GLN A 81 -3.89 -2.13 4.96
CA GLN A 81 -4.06 -0.92 5.76
C GLN A 81 -3.00 0.13 5.41
N VAL A 82 -3.42 1.40 5.33
CA VAL A 82 -2.52 2.55 5.19
C VAL A 82 -1.75 2.78 6.49
N ARG A 83 -0.42 2.70 6.44
CA ARG A 83 0.45 2.89 7.61
C ARG A 83 1.12 4.26 7.65
N TRP A 84 1.45 4.84 6.50
CA TRP A 84 2.02 6.17 6.40
C TRP A 84 1.81 6.73 5.00
N ILE A 85 1.81 8.06 4.91
CA ILE A 85 1.68 8.82 3.66
C ILE A 85 2.76 9.90 3.67
N GLU A 86 3.53 9.98 2.60
CA GLU A 86 4.61 10.95 2.40
C GLU A 86 4.45 11.65 1.05
N ARG A 87 4.57 12.98 1.02
CA ARG A 87 4.59 13.75 -0.23
C ARG A 87 5.93 13.51 -0.93
N ALA A 88 5.91 12.90 -2.11
CA ALA A 88 7.13 12.64 -2.89
C ALA A 88 7.42 13.71 -3.94
N SER A 89 6.38 14.34 -4.48
CA SER A 89 6.46 15.50 -5.39
C SER A 89 5.13 16.27 -5.34
N PRO A 90 5.00 17.46 -5.96
CA PRO A 90 3.74 18.23 -5.94
C PRO A 90 2.51 17.41 -6.35
N ARG A 91 2.69 16.45 -7.28
CA ARG A 91 1.60 15.62 -7.83
C ARG A 91 1.63 14.15 -7.37
N HIS A 92 2.57 13.75 -6.52
CA HIS A 92 2.70 12.34 -6.12
C HIS A 92 2.96 12.14 -4.64
N TYR A 93 2.44 11.04 -4.13
CA TYR A 93 2.61 10.59 -2.76
C TYR A 93 3.15 9.16 -2.74
N ARG A 94 4.03 8.88 -1.79
CA ARG A 94 4.38 7.53 -1.38
C ARG A 94 3.47 7.12 -0.24
N ILE A 95 2.92 5.92 -0.32
CA ILE A 95 1.95 5.40 0.64
C ILE A 95 2.44 4.02 1.07
N GLY A 96 2.72 3.87 2.35
CA GLY A 96 3.06 2.58 2.94
C GLY A 96 1.81 1.78 3.25
N LEU A 97 1.69 0.61 2.64
CA LEU A 97 0.58 -0.31 2.81
C LEU A 97 1.06 -1.57 3.52
N GLN A 98 0.29 -2.06 4.48
CA GLN A 98 0.54 -3.32 5.19
C GLN A 98 -0.58 -4.30 4.88
N TYR A 99 -0.25 -5.57 4.61
CA TYR A 99 -1.28 -6.61 4.44
C TYR A 99 -2.08 -6.79 5.72
N VAL A 100 -3.38 -7.04 5.55
CA VAL A 100 -4.27 -7.46 6.64
C VAL A 100 -4.55 -8.93 6.41
N ILE A 101 -3.78 -9.76 7.11
CA ILE A 101 -3.75 -11.23 7.03
C ILE A 101 -3.78 -11.82 8.43
#